data_AF-A0A6B3IAN2-F1
#
_entry.id   AF-A0A6B3IAN2-F1
#
_cell.length_a   1.000
_cell.length_b   1.000
_cell.length_c   1.000
_cell.angle_alpha   90.00
_cell.angle_beta   90.00
_cell.angle_gamma   90.00
#
_symmetry.space_group_name_H-M   'P 1'
#
loop_
_entity.id
_entity.type
_entity.pdbx_description
1 polymer ?
#
loop_
_entity_poly.entity_id
_entity_poly.type
_entity_poly.pdbx_seq_one_letter_code
_entity_poly.pdbx_strand_id
1 'polypeptide(L)'
;MPENIDNAELTELVEAAVTEAPAGATAAAEQAPVAEKSVADFIADQPAEVSTETETVEALEADETDVAAEADAEPTVTFGDLGLPDGIVRKLAQNGVTAPFPIQAATIPDALAGKDILGRGRTGSGKTLSFGLPLLATLSGGSTEKKKPRGIILTPTRELAMQVADALQPYGDVLGLKMKVVCGGTSMGNQIYALERGVDVLVATPGR
;
A
#
# COMPACT_ATOMS: atom_id res chain seq x y z
N MET A 1 4.10 -60.08 -27.42
CA MET A 1 5.48 -59.67 -27.76
C MET A 1 5.45 -59.25 -29.22
N PRO A 2 5.54 -57.94 -29.47
CA PRO A 2 6.80 -57.28 -29.84
C PRO A 2 7.15 -56.19 -28.81
N GLU A 3 8.38 -56.12 -28.31
CA GLU A 3 9.64 -55.61 -28.90
C GLU A 3 9.87 -54.14 -28.52
N ASN A 4 10.81 -53.98 -27.57
CA ASN A 4 11.39 -52.72 -27.12
C ASN A 4 12.06 -52.02 -28.30
N ILE A 5 11.82 -50.72 -28.42
CA ILE A 5 12.60 -49.84 -29.28
C ILE A 5 13.80 -49.36 -28.45
N ASP A 6 15.00 -49.73 -28.91
CA ASP A 6 16.28 -49.42 -28.31
C ASP A 6 16.67 -47.94 -28.45
N ASN A 7 17.37 -47.43 -27.44
CA ASN A 7 17.73 -46.04 -27.20
C ASN A 7 18.86 -45.50 -28.11
N ALA A 8 18.91 -45.94 -29.37
CA ALA A 8 20.01 -45.70 -30.32
C ALA A 8 19.65 -44.81 -31.53
N GLU A 9 18.43 -44.27 -31.62
CA GLU A 9 17.98 -43.41 -32.74
C GLU A 9 17.82 -41.91 -32.38
N LEU A 10 18.48 -41.43 -31.32
CA LEU A 10 18.42 -40.02 -30.89
C LEU A 10 19.75 -39.28 -30.99
N THR A 11 20.74 -39.83 -31.69
CA THR A 11 22.11 -39.31 -31.64
C THR A 11 22.79 -39.31 -33.01
N GLU A 12 22.15 -38.78 -34.06
CA GLU A 12 22.85 -38.22 -35.24
C GLU A 12 21.86 -37.62 -36.25
N LEU A 13 21.42 -36.39 -36.00
CA LEU A 13 21.07 -35.47 -37.09
C LEU A 13 21.69 -34.10 -36.79
N VAL A 14 22.96 -33.96 -37.22
CA VAL A 14 23.54 -32.81 -37.95
C VAL A 14 23.45 -31.45 -37.22
N GLU A 15 24.47 -30.93 -36.53
CA GLU A 15 25.83 -30.55 -36.96
C GLU A 15 25.88 -29.58 -38.17
N ALA A 16 25.94 -28.27 -37.92
CA ALA A 16 26.49 -27.29 -38.86
C ALA A 16 26.97 -25.99 -38.17
N ALA A 17 28.30 -25.84 -38.12
CA ALA A 17 29.11 -24.61 -38.13
C ALA A 17 29.09 -23.66 -36.89
N VAL A 18 30.13 -23.54 -36.04
CA VAL A 18 31.57 -23.14 -36.23
C VAL A 18 31.82 -21.64 -35.94
N THR A 19 32.58 -21.38 -34.85
CA THR A 19 33.53 -20.28 -34.53
C THR A 19 33.01 -18.83 -34.45
N GLU A 20 33.44 -17.93 -33.56
CA GLU A 20 34.76 -17.67 -32.96
C GLU A 20 34.64 -16.69 -31.76
N ALA A 21 35.53 -16.78 -30.77
CA ALA A 21 35.77 -15.79 -29.71
C ALA A 21 37.14 -15.11 -29.94
N PRO A 22 37.40 -13.91 -29.37
CA PRO A 22 38.35 -13.81 -28.23
C PRO A 22 37.95 -12.72 -27.19
N ALA A 23 38.11 -12.92 -25.87
CA ALA A 23 39.30 -12.68 -24.99
C ALA A 23 39.81 -11.21 -25.02
N GLY A 24 39.63 -10.36 -23.99
CA GLY A 24 40.32 -10.23 -22.67
C GLY A 24 40.26 -8.74 -22.27
N ALA A 25 40.38 -8.24 -21.02
CA ALA A 25 41.08 -8.69 -19.82
C ALA A 25 40.65 -7.83 -18.57
N THR A 26 40.69 -8.45 -17.37
CA THR A 26 41.22 -7.99 -16.03
C THR A 26 40.85 -6.59 -15.46
N ALA A 27 40.63 -6.31 -14.16
CA ALA A 27 40.93 -6.90 -12.83
C ALA A 27 39.97 -6.23 -11.79
N ALA A 28 39.42 -6.91 -10.77
CA ALA A 28 39.90 -7.13 -9.39
C ALA A 28 39.81 -5.94 -8.39
N ALA A 29 39.34 -6.26 -7.16
CA ALA A 29 39.30 -5.49 -5.88
C ALA A 29 38.20 -4.40 -5.78
N GLU A 30 37.50 -4.14 -4.66
CA GLU A 30 37.70 -4.42 -3.23
C GLU A 30 36.36 -4.27 -2.46
N GLN A 31 36.26 -4.85 -1.25
CA GLN A 31 35.08 -4.87 -0.38
C GLN A 31 34.99 -3.69 0.63
N ALA A 32 33.74 -3.43 1.05
CA ALA A 32 33.28 -2.93 2.37
C ALA A 32 33.26 -1.39 2.63
N PRO A 33 32.61 -0.94 3.72
CA PRO A 33 31.20 -0.53 3.80
C PRO A 33 31.06 0.96 4.19
N VAL A 34 29.86 1.48 4.51
CA VAL A 34 29.59 2.41 5.66
C VAL A 34 28.25 3.19 5.53
N ALA A 35 27.46 3.02 6.60
CA ALA A 35 26.57 3.93 7.34
C ALA A 35 25.33 4.62 6.75
N GLU A 36 24.23 4.36 7.47
CA GLU A 36 23.15 5.27 7.82
C GLU A 36 23.61 6.72 8.02
N LYS A 37 22.82 7.67 7.50
CA LYS A 37 22.70 8.99 8.13
C LYS A 37 21.25 9.49 8.11
N SER A 38 20.81 9.77 9.34
CA SER A 38 19.64 10.51 9.78
C SER A 38 19.39 11.80 8.98
N VAL A 39 18.12 12.14 8.78
CA VAL A 39 17.62 13.37 8.14
C VAL A 39 17.47 14.51 9.15
N ALA A 40 18.36 14.57 10.14
CA ALA A 40 18.52 15.74 11.01
C ALA A 40 19.79 16.47 10.57
N ASP A 41 19.64 17.41 9.62
CA ASP A 41 20.53 18.57 9.42
C ASP A 41 20.09 19.30 8.13
N PHE A 42 19.09 20.16 8.25
CA PHE A 42 18.91 21.26 7.30
C PHE A 42 18.23 22.44 7.98
N ILE A 43 18.88 22.99 9.01
CA ILE A 43 18.60 24.33 9.53
C ILE A 43 19.92 25.05 9.78
N ALA A 44 20.19 26.04 8.93
CA ALA A 44 21.05 27.21 9.11
C ALA A 44 21.22 27.80 7.70
N ASP A 45 21.23 29.10 7.42
CA ASP A 45 21.21 30.34 8.19
C ASP A 45 21.27 31.41 7.09
N GLN A 46 20.55 32.53 7.20
CA GLN A 46 21.09 33.85 6.83
C GLN A 46 20.23 34.97 7.46
N PRO A 47 20.85 36.02 8.04
CA PRO A 47 20.19 37.04 8.86
C PRO A 47 19.99 38.40 8.15
N ALA A 48 19.48 39.37 8.93
CA ALA A 48 19.44 40.84 8.75
C ALA A 48 18.09 41.38 8.20
N GLU A 49 17.41 42.42 8.73
CA GLU A 49 17.76 43.55 9.61
C GLU A 49 16.55 44.01 10.46
N VAL A 50 16.84 44.68 11.57
CA VAL A 50 15.90 45.36 12.49
C VAL A 50 15.74 46.82 12.09
N SER A 51 14.52 47.35 12.13
CA SER A 51 14.25 48.77 12.44
C SER A 51 12.86 48.91 13.06
N THR A 52 12.85 49.61 14.19
CA THR A 52 11.75 49.85 15.14
C THR A 52 10.75 50.88 14.65
N GLU A 53 9.47 50.69 14.99
CA GLU A 53 8.57 51.78 15.40
C GLU A 53 7.36 51.23 16.19
N THR A 54 7.05 51.92 17.28
CA THR A 54 6.06 51.63 18.32
C THR A 54 4.67 52.04 17.88
N GLU A 55 3.64 51.20 18.10
CA GLU A 55 2.34 51.68 18.60
C GLU A 55 1.46 50.56 19.15
N THR A 56 0.93 50.84 20.33
CA THR A 56 0.04 50.05 21.17
C THR A 56 -1.33 49.86 20.55
N VAL A 57 -1.81 48.62 20.47
CA VAL A 57 -3.25 48.32 20.47
C VAL A 57 -3.56 47.15 21.39
N GLU A 58 -4.30 47.49 22.43
CA GLU A 58 -4.93 46.63 23.43
C GLU A 58 -6.06 45.83 22.74
N ALA A 59 -5.99 44.49 22.79
CA ALA A 59 -7.04 43.62 22.29
C ALA A 59 -7.10 42.30 23.06
N LEU A 60 -8.04 42.26 24.02
CA LEU A 60 -8.94 41.15 24.34
C LEU A 60 -8.32 39.75 24.37
N GLU A 61 -8.01 39.31 25.59
CA GLU A 61 -7.78 37.92 25.95
C GLU A 61 -8.98 37.05 25.55
N ALA A 62 -8.77 36.22 24.52
CA ALA A 62 -9.60 35.06 24.25
C ALA A 62 -8.78 33.83 24.63
N ASP A 63 -9.28 33.14 25.64
CA ASP A 63 -8.82 31.90 26.26
C ASP A 63 -8.46 30.84 25.20
N GLU A 64 -7.18 30.76 24.82
CA GLU A 64 -6.61 29.58 24.15
C GLU A 64 -6.37 28.50 25.21
N THR A 65 -7.39 27.70 25.51
CA THR A 65 -7.15 26.38 26.07
C THR A 65 -6.72 25.45 24.96
N ASP A 66 -5.41 25.50 24.70
CA ASP A 66 -4.59 24.44 24.13
C ASP A 66 -4.86 23.14 24.90
N VAL A 67 -5.64 22.22 24.31
CA VAL A 67 -5.70 20.85 24.81
C VAL A 67 -4.54 20.08 24.17
N ALA A 68 -3.35 20.39 24.66
CA ALA A 68 -2.19 19.55 24.53
C ALA A 68 -2.42 18.24 25.30
N ALA A 69 -2.07 17.13 24.63
CA ALA A 69 -1.65 15.87 25.22
C ALA A 69 -2.64 15.11 26.14
N GLU A 70 -3.36 14.15 25.55
CA GLU A 70 -3.54 12.85 26.19
C GLU A 70 -2.79 11.80 25.38
N ALA A 71 -1.56 11.53 25.80
CA ALA A 71 -0.72 10.42 25.39
C ALA A 71 -0.31 9.65 26.64
N ASP A 72 -1.25 8.92 27.24
CA ASP A 72 -1.02 7.65 27.94
C ASP A 72 -2.36 7.07 28.39
N ALA A 73 -3.10 6.49 27.44
CA ALA A 73 -4.21 5.60 27.73
C ALA A 73 -3.99 4.33 26.92
N GLU A 74 -3.82 3.20 27.60
CA GLU A 74 -3.94 1.87 27.01
C GLU A 74 -5.13 1.86 26.04
N PRO A 75 -4.97 1.42 24.78
CA PRO A 75 -6.08 1.42 23.84
C PRO A 75 -7.16 0.49 24.37
N THR A 76 -8.25 1.07 24.88
CA THR A 76 -9.42 0.33 25.39
C THR A 76 -10.15 -0.43 24.30
N VAL A 77 -9.81 -0.18 23.03
CA VAL A 77 -10.41 -0.79 21.85
C VAL A 77 -9.32 -1.40 20.98
N THR A 78 -9.43 -2.71 20.71
CA THR A 78 -8.55 -3.45 19.79
C THR A 78 -9.22 -3.63 18.43
N PHE A 79 -8.47 -4.04 17.40
CA PHE A 79 -9.06 -4.40 16.11
C PHE A 79 -10.05 -5.56 16.19
N GLY A 80 -9.91 -6.46 17.17
CA GLY A 80 -10.85 -7.55 17.40
C GLY A 80 -12.24 -7.05 17.83
N ASP A 81 -12.28 -5.91 18.52
CA ASP A 81 -13.52 -5.30 19.01
C ASP A 81 -14.28 -4.55 17.89
N LEU A 82 -13.65 -4.33 16.74
CA LEU A 82 -14.22 -3.56 15.62
C LEU A 82 -15.09 -4.38 14.65
N GLY A 83 -15.24 -5.69 14.88
CA GLY A 83 -16.06 -6.57 14.03
C GLY A 83 -15.39 -7.03 12.73
N LEU A 84 -14.06 -6.95 12.64
CA LEU A 84 -13.30 -7.44 11.50
C LEU A 84 -13.14 -8.98 11.53
N PRO A 85 -13.02 -9.65 10.36
CA PRO A 85 -12.69 -11.08 10.31
C PRO A 85 -11.38 -11.41 11.04
N ASP A 86 -11.35 -12.53 11.78
CA ASP A 86 -10.17 -12.98 12.56
C ASP A 86 -8.89 -13.07 11.74
N GLY A 87 -9.00 -13.46 10.46
CA GLY A 87 -7.87 -13.50 9.54
C GLY A 87 -7.20 -12.13 9.36
N ILE A 88 -8.01 -11.07 9.21
CA ILE A 88 -7.53 -9.69 9.11
C ILE A 88 -6.88 -9.26 10.43
N VAL A 89 -7.56 -9.51 11.56
CA VAL A 89 -7.05 -9.12 12.89
C VAL A 89 -5.70 -9.78 13.17
N ARG A 90 -5.56 -11.08 12.88
CA ARG A 90 -4.29 -11.79 13.00
C ARG A 90 -3.23 -11.20 12.07
N LYS A 91 -3.58 -10.86 10.83
CA LYS A 91 -2.63 -10.28 9.86
C LYS A 91 -2.17 -8.87 10.27
N LEU A 92 -3.07 -8.06 10.84
CA LEU A 92 -2.74 -6.75 11.41
C LEU A 92 -1.70 -6.89 12.53
N ALA A 93 -1.94 -7.80 13.47
CA ALA A 93 -1.00 -8.09 14.55
C ALA A 93 0.37 -8.58 14.02
N GLN A 94 0.39 -9.46 13.02
CA GLN A 94 1.63 -9.92 12.37
C GLN A 94 2.40 -8.79 11.69
N ASN A 95 1.70 -7.77 11.19
CA ASN A 95 2.29 -6.59 10.58
C ASN A 95 2.66 -5.51 11.62
N GLY A 96 2.53 -5.79 12.92
CA GLY A 96 2.81 -4.83 14.00
C GLY A 96 1.73 -3.77 14.21
N VAL A 97 0.55 -3.93 13.59
CA VAL A 97 -0.58 -3.01 13.71
C VAL A 97 -1.55 -3.57 14.76
N THR A 98 -1.30 -3.25 16.03
CA THR A 98 -2.02 -3.87 17.16
C THR A 98 -3.16 -3.02 17.70
N ALA A 99 -3.02 -1.69 17.66
CA ALA A 99 -4.01 -0.74 18.15
C ALA A 99 -4.60 0.09 16.99
N PRO A 100 -5.93 0.25 16.92
CA PRO A 100 -6.55 1.11 15.92
C PRO A 100 -6.30 2.59 16.24
N PHE A 101 -6.09 3.39 15.21
CA PHE A 101 -6.12 4.84 15.36
C PHE A 101 -7.55 5.36 15.62
N PRO A 102 -7.72 6.55 16.21
CA PRO A 102 -9.05 7.07 16.54
C PRO A 102 -10.04 7.09 15.37
N ILE A 103 -9.58 7.48 14.17
CA ILE A 103 -10.45 7.48 12.98
C ILE A 103 -10.84 6.06 12.56
N GLN A 104 -10.00 5.05 12.79
CA GLN A 104 -10.31 3.65 12.47
C GLN A 104 -11.36 3.11 13.44
N ALA A 105 -11.14 3.32 14.74
CA ALA A 105 -12.10 2.92 15.78
C ALA A 105 -13.48 3.58 15.59
N ALA A 106 -13.50 4.85 15.18
CA ALA A 106 -14.74 5.60 14.96
C ALA A 106 -15.47 5.23 13.66
N THR A 107 -14.80 4.68 12.65
CA THR A 107 -15.40 4.49 11.31
C THR A 107 -15.57 3.04 10.88
N ILE A 108 -14.72 2.12 11.32
CA ILE A 108 -14.77 0.71 10.89
C ILE A 108 -16.11 0.05 11.22
N PRO A 109 -16.66 0.15 12.45
CA PRO A 109 -17.95 -0.47 12.77
C PRO A 109 -19.11 0.06 11.92
N ASP A 110 -19.15 1.38 11.69
CA ASP A 110 -20.18 2.00 10.87
C ASP A 110 -20.04 1.63 9.38
N ALA A 111 -18.80 1.50 8.89
CA ALA A 111 -18.53 1.09 7.51
C ALA A 111 -18.94 -0.37 7.27
N LEU A 112 -18.68 -1.25 8.24
CA LEU A 112 -19.15 -2.64 8.22
C LEU A 112 -20.67 -2.75 8.28
N ALA A 113 -21.34 -1.81 8.95
CA ALA A 113 -22.79 -1.69 8.94
C ALA A 113 -23.36 -1.11 7.62
N GLY A 114 -22.51 -0.77 6.65
CA GLY A 114 -22.91 -0.25 5.35
C GLY A 114 -23.36 1.21 5.36
N LYS A 115 -22.97 2.00 6.37
CA LYS A 115 -23.28 3.43 6.44
C LYS A 115 -22.31 4.26 5.59
N ASP A 116 -22.81 5.35 5.04
CA ASP A 116 -21.98 6.37 4.38
C ASP A 116 -21.20 7.17 5.42
N ILE A 117 -19.90 7.36 5.18
CA ILE A 117 -18.97 7.97 6.13
C ILE A 117 -18.14 9.04 5.44
N LEU A 118 -18.00 10.19 6.11
CA LEU A 118 -17.03 11.22 5.78
C LEU A 118 -15.93 11.23 6.85
N GLY A 119 -14.78 10.65 6.52
CA GLY A 119 -13.62 10.62 7.41
C GLY A 119 -12.67 11.79 7.16
N ARG A 120 -12.50 12.68 8.14
CA ARG A 120 -11.50 13.75 8.12
C ARG A 120 -10.36 13.43 9.08
N GLY A 121 -9.13 13.49 8.59
CA GLY A 121 -7.94 13.28 9.41
C GLY A 121 -6.67 13.64 8.67
N ARG A 122 -5.60 13.97 9.40
CA ARG A 122 -4.28 14.29 8.81
C ARG A 122 -3.66 13.10 8.09
N THR A 123 -2.67 13.34 7.22
CA THR A 123 -1.86 12.26 6.64
C THR A 123 -1.22 11.42 7.75
N GLY A 124 -1.11 10.10 7.53
CA GLY A 124 -0.63 9.17 8.57
C GLY A 124 -1.66 8.74 9.60
N SER A 125 -2.89 9.31 9.61
CA SER A 125 -3.94 8.92 10.56
C SER A 125 -4.59 7.55 10.27
N GLY A 126 -4.04 6.74 9.36
CA GLY A 126 -4.54 5.40 9.02
C GLY A 126 -5.87 5.32 8.26
N LYS A 127 -6.23 6.39 7.51
CA LYS A 127 -7.45 6.44 6.68
C LYS A 127 -7.57 5.27 5.71
N THR A 128 -6.47 4.85 5.09
CA THR A 128 -6.46 3.75 4.13
C THR A 128 -7.05 2.46 4.69
N LEU A 129 -6.62 2.07 5.90
CA LEU A 129 -7.18 0.89 6.57
C LEU A 129 -8.59 1.14 7.09
N SER A 130 -8.94 2.39 7.42
CA SER A 130 -10.26 2.76 7.93
C SER A 130 -11.38 2.44 6.94
N PHE A 131 -11.19 2.74 5.65
CA PHE A 131 -12.16 2.39 4.60
C PHE A 131 -11.85 1.03 3.95
N GLY A 132 -10.57 0.65 3.87
CA GLY A 132 -10.15 -0.52 3.11
C GLY A 132 -10.47 -1.83 3.81
N LEU A 133 -10.28 -1.93 5.13
CA LEU A 133 -10.58 -3.17 5.86
C LEU A 133 -12.07 -3.52 5.84
N PRO A 134 -13.01 -2.57 6.08
CA PRO A 134 -14.43 -2.84 5.92
C PRO A 134 -14.81 -3.27 4.50
N LEU A 135 -14.24 -2.62 3.47
CA LEU A 135 -14.49 -3.01 2.07
C LEU A 135 -14.09 -4.48 1.83
N LEU A 136 -12.89 -4.88 2.25
CA LEU A 136 -12.41 -6.25 2.09
C LEU A 136 -13.26 -7.24 2.90
N ALA A 137 -13.60 -6.91 4.13
CA ALA A 137 -14.44 -7.74 4.99
C ALA A 137 -15.82 -8.00 4.37
N THR A 138 -16.49 -6.96 3.86
CA THR A 138 -17.80 -7.06 3.20
C THR A 138 -17.76 -7.91 1.92
N LEU A 139 -16.61 -7.95 1.23
CA LEU A 139 -16.46 -8.73 0.00
C LEU A 139 -16.06 -10.19 0.26
N SER A 140 -15.57 -10.51 1.45
CA SER A 140 -15.10 -11.85 1.82
C SER A 140 -16.15 -12.94 1.57
N GLY A 141 -15.70 -14.11 1.11
CA GLY A 141 -16.57 -15.26 0.82
C GLY A 141 -17.45 -15.13 -0.42
N GLY A 142 -17.48 -13.97 -1.09
CA GLY A 142 -18.17 -13.78 -2.36
C GLY A 142 -17.32 -14.18 -3.57
N SER A 143 -17.95 -14.25 -4.74
CA SER A 143 -17.29 -14.52 -6.02
C SER A 143 -17.39 -13.32 -6.96
N THR A 144 -16.30 -13.02 -7.68
CA THR A 144 -16.28 -11.99 -8.74
C THR A 144 -16.48 -12.60 -10.14
N GLU A 145 -17.17 -11.86 -11.00
CA GLU A 145 -17.36 -12.19 -12.41
C GLU A 145 -16.39 -11.40 -13.30
N LYS A 146 -16.18 -11.88 -14.53
CA LYS A 146 -15.35 -11.19 -15.52
C LYS A 146 -15.87 -9.77 -15.76
N LYS A 147 -14.98 -8.79 -15.77
CA LYS A 147 -15.28 -7.36 -16.00
C LYS A 147 -16.28 -6.75 -15.01
N LYS A 148 -16.52 -7.37 -13.84
CA LYS A 148 -17.44 -6.87 -12.81
C LYS A 148 -16.77 -6.78 -11.43
N PRO A 149 -15.92 -5.77 -11.20
CA PRO A 149 -15.42 -5.46 -9.86
C PRO A 149 -16.56 -5.21 -8.87
N ARG A 150 -16.38 -5.68 -7.64
CA ARG A 150 -17.37 -5.55 -6.55
C ARG A 150 -17.09 -4.35 -5.65
N GLY A 151 -15.84 -3.85 -5.66
CA GLY A 151 -15.43 -2.64 -4.95
C GLY A 151 -14.50 -1.77 -5.79
N ILE A 152 -14.59 -0.45 -5.60
CA ILE A 152 -13.67 0.52 -6.20
C ILE A 152 -13.19 1.52 -5.16
N ILE A 153 -11.90 1.79 -5.17
CA ILE A 153 -11.25 2.85 -4.40
C ILE A 153 -10.69 3.83 -5.42
N LEU A 154 -11.19 5.06 -5.40
CA LEU A 154 -10.71 6.13 -6.28
C LEU A 154 -9.65 6.97 -5.58
N THR A 155 -8.51 7.17 -6.24
CA THR A 155 -7.40 7.99 -5.76
C THR A 155 -7.06 9.09 -6.78
N PRO A 156 -6.64 10.28 -6.33
CA PRO A 156 -6.31 11.40 -7.23
C PRO A 156 -5.05 11.17 -8.07
N THR A 157 -4.10 10.38 -7.58
CA THR A 157 -2.81 10.14 -8.24
C THR A 157 -2.52 8.65 -8.33
N ARG A 158 -1.62 8.30 -9.27
CA ARG A 158 -1.15 6.93 -9.46
C ARG A 158 -0.35 6.45 -8.26
N GLU A 159 0.50 7.32 -7.72
CA GLU A 159 1.38 7.01 -6.59
C GLU A 159 0.55 6.66 -5.37
N LEU A 160 -0.53 7.42 -5.12
CA LEU A 160 -1.46 7.12 -4.05
C LEU A 160 -2.27 5.84 -4.33
N ALA A 161 -2.61 5.55 -5.59
CA ALA A 161 -3.26 4.28 -5.94
C ALA A 161 -2.37 3.09 -5.58
N MET A 162 -1.07 3.17 -5.90
CA MET A 162 -0.09 2.14 -5.57
C MET A 162 0.05 1.99 -4.05
N GLN A 163 0.23 3.10 -3.32
CA GLN A 163 0.32 3.09 -1.86
C GLN A 163 -0.91 2.48 -1.19
N VAL A 164 -2.12 2.79 -1.68
CA VAL A 164 -3.36 2.21 -1.17
C VAL A 164 -3.44 0.72 -1.44
N ALA A 165 -3.09 0.28 -2.66
CA ALA A 165 -3.08 -1.13 -3.00
C ALA A 165 -2.05 -1.90 -2.16
N ASP A 166 -0.83 -1.40 -2.04
CA ASP A 166 0.24 -2.04 -1.26
C ASP A 166 -0.14 -2.15 0.22
N ALA A 167 -0.81 -1.14 0.78
CA ALA A 167 -1.30 -1.17 2.15
C ALA A 167 -2.42 -2.19 2.38
N LEU A 168 -3.24 -2.49 1.36
CA LEU A 168 -4.41 -3.36 1.48
C LEU A 168 -4.18 -4.80 0.99
N GLN A 169 -3.22 -5.01 0.09
CA GLN A 169 -2.91 -6.31 -0.53
C GLN A 169 -2.71 -7.43 0.51
N PRO A 170 -1.96 -7.23 1.62
CA PRO A 170 -1.75 -8.30 2.60
C PRO A 170 -3.04 -8.82 3.25
N TYR A 171 -4.08 -7.98 3.34
CA TYR A 171 -5.37 -8.34 3.91
C TYR A 171 -6.31 -8.90 2.85
N GLY A 172 -6.23 -8.40 1.61
CA GLY A 172 -6.93 -8.97 0.46
C GLY A 172 -6.50 -10.42 0.20
N ASP A 173 -5.19 -10.69 0.27
CA ASP A 173 -4.61 -12.03 0.10
C ASP A 173 -5.12 -13.02 1.15
N VAL A 174 -5.24 -12.58 2.41
CA VAL A 174 -5.77 -13.39 3.52
C VAL A 174 -7.23 -13.79 3.28
N LEU A 175 -8.00 -12.94 2.61
CA LEU A 175 -9.41 -13.20 2.29
C LEU A 175 -9.59 -13.84 0.91
N GLY A 176 -8.51 -14.10 0.17
CA GLY A 176 -8.56 -14.64 -1.19
C GLY A 176 -9.15 -13.66 -2.22
N LEU A 177 -9.13 -12.36 -1.96
CA LEU A 177 -9.69 -11.32 -2.83
C LEU A 177 -8.66 -10.89 -3.89
N LYS A 178 -9.10 -10.78 -5.13
CA LYS A 178 -8.25 -10.31 -6.24
C LYS A 178 -8.32 -8.78 -6.31
N MET A 179 -7.16 -8.14 -6.21
CA MET A 179 -7.05 -6.69 -6.29
C MET A 179 -6.28 -6.27 -7.55
N LYS A 180 -6.65 -5.12 -8.13
CA LYS A 180 -5.90 -4.56 -9.27
C LYS A 180 -5.85 -3.03 -9.23
N VAL A 181 -4.66 -2.49 -9.47
CA VAL A 181 -4.46 -1.05 -9.70
C VAL A 181 -4.75 -0.71 -11.17
N VAL A 182 -5.57 0.32 -11.40
CA VAL A 182 -5.95 0.84 -12.72
C VAL A 182 -5.60 2.32 -12.79
N CYS A 183 -4.47 2.63 -13.42
CA CYS A 183 -3.98 4.00 -13.55
C CYS A 183 -3.19 4.21 -14.84
N GLY A 184 -2.97 5.48 -15.20
CA GLY A 184 -2.13 5.85 -16.34
C GLY A 184 -0.67 5.42 -16.19
N GLY A 185 0.06 5.36 -17.31
CA GLY A 185 1.50 5.03 -17.30
C GLY A 185 1.83 3.55 -17.04
N THR A 186 0.83 2.66 -17.04
CA THR A 186 1.02 1.20 -17.05
C THR A 186 0.26 0.58 -18.23
N SER A 187 0.66 -0.63 -18.63
CA SER A 187 0.11 -1.32 -19.81
C SER A 187 -1.41 -1.47 -19.73
N MET A 188 -2.12 -0.90 -20.71
CA MET A 188 -3.58 -1.03 -20.85
C MET A 188 -3.99 -2.48 -21.07
N GLY A 189 -3.22 -3.22 -21.88
CA GLY A 189 -3.45 -4.65 -22.09
C GLY A 189 -3.42 -5.44 -20.78
N ASN A 190 -2.46 -5.16 -19.89
CA ASN A 190 -2.38 -5.86 -18.59
C ASN A 190 -3.56 -5.53 -17.67
N GLN A 191 -4.12 -4.32 -17.77
CA GLN A 191 -5.30 -3.92 -17.00
C GLN A 191 -6.56 -4.58 -17.54
N ILE A 192 -6.77 -4.54 -18.86
CA ILE A 192 -7.90 -5.20 -19.54
C ILE A 192 -7.90 -6.69 -19.22
N TYR A 193 -6.74 -7.34 -19.37
CA TYR A 193 -6.59 -8.77 -19.10
C TYR A 193 -6.86 -9.15 -17.64
N ALA A 194 -6.46 -8.30 -16.69
CA ALA A 194 -6.80 -8.52 -15.28
C ALA A 194 -8.32 -8.46 -15.07
N LEU A 195 -9.00 -7.46 -15.64
CA LEU A 195 -10.47 -7.35 -15.57
C LEU A 195 -11.16 -8.55 -16.23
N GLU A 196 -10.63 -9.06 -17.33
CA GLU A 196 -11.14 -10.27 -18.01
C GLU A 196 -11.06 -11.54 -17.17
N ARG A 197 -10.17 -11.58 -16.18
CA ARG A 197 -10.03 -12.69 -15.22
C ARG A 197 -10.89 -12.55 -13.97
N GLY A 198 -11.58 -11.43 -13.82
CA GLY A 198 -12.32 -11.09 -12.62
C GLY A 198 -11.40 -10.52 -11.55
N VAL A 199 -11.78 -9.34 -11.05
CA VAL A 199 -11.11 -8.62 -9.96
C VAL A 199 -12.20 -8.31 -8.93
N ASP A 200 -11.92 -8.45 -7.65
CA ASP A 200 -12.86 -8.10 -6.58
C ASP A 200 -12.82 -6.60 -6.30
N VAL A 201 -11.61 -6.04 -6.15
CA VAL A 201 -11.39 -4.62 -5.81
C VAL A 201 -10.47 -3.93 -6.81
N LEU A 202 -10.92 -2.79 -7.33
CA LEU A 202 -10.07 -1.87 -8.08
C LEU A 202 -9.58 -0.73 -7.19
N VAL A 203 -8.30 -0.39 -7.34
CA VAL A 203 -7.75 0.88 -6.87
C VAL A 203 -7.41 1.69 -8.12
N ALA A 204 -8.12 2.79 -8.35
CA ALA A 204 -8.11 3.45 -9.66
C ALA A 204 -7.98 4.97 -9.59
N THR A 205 -7.45 5.56 -10.66
CA THR A 205 -7.44 7.01 -10.89
C THR A 205 -8.59 7.40 -11.83
N PRO A 206 -9.35 8.48 -11.59
CA PRO A 206 -10.57 8.80 -12.34
C PRO A 206 -10.44 8.86 -13.88
N GLY A 207 -9.29 9.25 -14.41
CA GLY A 207 -9.07 9.40 -15.85
C GLY A 207 -8.79 8.10 -16.60
N ARG A 208 -8.82 6.94 -15.94
CA ARG A 208 -8.46 5.64 -16.52
C ARG A 208 -9.50 4.58 -16.18
#